data_AF-A0A372G8M4-F1
#
_entry.id   AF-A0A372G8M4-F1
#
_cell.length_a   1.000
_cell.length_b   1.000
_cell.length_c   1.000
_cell.angle_alpha   90.00
_cell.angle_beta   90.00
_cell.angle_gamma   90.00
#
_symmetry.space_group_name_H-M   'P 1'
#
loop_
_entity.id
_entity.type
_entity.pdbx_description
1 polymer ?
#
loop_
_entity_poly.entity_id
_entity_poly.type
_entity_poly.pdbx_seq_one_letter_code
_entity_poly.pdbx_strand_id
1 'polypeptide(L)'
;MAICLFVVSALVLVYVVYVTQSLLRVGPSKLSLTPKGLVSKVGGKWDVVPPEAIEAVGLVRHRGAGVPAELLLWYDRSRMAEVPKNIRRRETAPGQIRLAHVMDERNFFPPHRVKEVRELVQAHGLGEWRNRGAGS
;
A
#
# COMPACT_ATOMS: atom_id res chain seq x y z
N MET A 1 -34.39 0.93 -22.40
CA MET A 1 -33.97 -0.27 -21.64
C MET A 1 -32.57 -0.74 -22.04
N ALA A 2 -32.34 -1.17 -23.28
CA ALA A 2 -31.02 -1.67 -23.72
C ALA A 2 -29.87 -0.67 -23.57
N ILE A 3 -30.09 0.61 -23.90
CA ILE A 3 -29.07 1.67 -23.80
C ILE A 3 -28.66 1.92 -22.33
N CYS A 4 -29.63 1.91 -21.40
CA CYS A 4 -29.36 2.09 -19.97
C CYS A 4 -28.51 0.94 -19.40
N LEU A 5 -28.76 -0.30 -19.83
CA LEU A 5 -27.96 -1.46 -19.45
C LEU A 5 -26.51 -1.34 -19.95
N PHE A 6 -26.30 -0.89 -21.19
CA PHE A 6 -24.95 -0.68 -21.72
C PHE A 6 -24.15 0.38 -20.94
N VAL A 7 -24.80 1.49 -20.58
CA VAL A 7 -24.17 2.56 -19.78
C VAL A 7 -23.81 2.05 -18.38
N VAL A 8 -24.71 1.29 -17.73
CA VAL A 8 -24.43 0.70 -16.42
C VAL A 8 -23.32 -0.35 -16.51
N SER A 9 -23.32 -1.21 -17.53
CA SER A 9 -22.26 -2.18 -17.75
C SER A 9 -20.91 -1.51 -18.01
N ALA A 10 -20.86 -0.42 -18.77
CA ALA A 10 -19.66 0.36 -19.00
C ALA A 10 -19.16 1.03 -17.69
N LEU A 11 -20.07 1.61 -16.89
CA LEU A 11 -19.74 2.17 -15.58
C LEU A 11 -19.22 1.12 -14.61
N VAL A 12 -19.83 -0.07 -14.58
CA VAL A 12 -19.36 -1.20 -13.78
C VAL A 12 -18.00 -1.67 -14.28
N LEU A 13 -17.77 -1.73 -15.58
CA LEU A 13 -16.47 -2.13 -16.13
C LEU A 13 -15.39 -1.11 -15.81
N VAL A 14 -15.68 0.19 -15.95
CA VAL A 14 -14.78 1.28 -15.53
C VAL A 14 -14.53 1.23 -14.02
N TYR A 15 -15.56 0.98 -13.22
CA TYR A 15 -15.43 0.84 -11.77
C TYR A 15 -14.62 -0.40 -11.38
N VAL A 16 -14.82 -1.54 -12.04
CA VAL A 16 -14.06 -2.76 -11.83
C VAL A 16 -12.60 -2.57 -12.25
N VAL A 17 -12.36 -1.92 -13.38
CA VAL A 17 -11.01 -1.53 -13.84
C VAL A 17 -10.38 -0.55 -12.85
N TYR A 18 -11.12 0.44 -12.36
CA TYR A 18 -10.65 1.38 -11.34
C TYR A 18 -10.32 0.69 -10.02
N VAL A 19 -11.17 -0.22 -9.54
CA VAL A 19 -10.95 -0.99 -8.29
C VAL A 19 -9.81 -2.00 -8.46
N THR A 20 -9.67 -2.62 -9.63
CA THR A 20 -8.54 -3.52 -9.91
C THR A 20 -7.23 -2.76 -10.15
N GLN A 21 -7.28 -1.53 -10.67
CA GLN A 21 -6.15 -0.60 -10.74
C GLN A 21 -5.79 0.01 -9.37
N SER A 22 -6.77 0.14 -8.47
CA SER A 22 -6.59 0.51 -7.06
C SER A 22 -5.87 -0.56 -6.23
N LEU A 23 -5.51 -1.69 -6.85
CA LEU A 23 -4.52 -2.62 -6.32
C LEU A 23 -3.13 -2.09 -6.65
N LEU A 24 -2.69 -1.08 -5.92
CA LEU A 24 -1.30 -0.64 -5.96
C LEU A 24 -0.45 -1.75 -5.35
N ARG A 25 0.12 -2.59 -6.21
CA ARG A 25 1.15 -3.54 -5.82
C ARG A 25 2.36 -2.75 -5.35
N VAL A 26 2.56 -2.74 -4.05
CA VAL A 26 3.70 -2.09 -3.44
C VAL A 26 4.79 -3.14 -3.29
N GLY A 27 5.71 -3.19 -4.25
CA GLY A 27 6.88 -4.07 -4.22
C GLY A 27 6.72 -5.45 -4.87
N PRO A 28 7.81 -6.25 -4.88
CA PRO A 28 7.93 -7.46 -5.72
C PRO A 28 7.18 -8.71 -5.21
N SER A 29 6.43 -8.66 -4.11
CA SER A 29 5.71 -9.88 -3.67
C SER A 29 4.45 -9.60 -2.88
N LYS A 30 3.30 -9.93 -3.47
CA LYS A 30 2.02 -10.30 -2.83
C LYS A 30 1.35 -9.26 -1.91
N LEU A 31 2.01 -8.16 -1.57
CA LEU A 31 1.45 -7.03 -0.84
C LEU A 31 0.78 -6.05 -1.79
N SER A 32 -0.38 -5.56 -1.41
CA SER A 32 -1.13 -4.55 -2.14
C SER A 32 -1.74 -3.59 -1.14
N LEU A 33 -1.54 -2.30 -1.36
CA LEU A 33 -2.26 -1.28 -0.63
C LEU A 33 -3.57 -1.02 -1.36
N THR A 34 -4.68 -1.08 -0.63
CA THR A 34 -6.04 -1.04 -1.17
C THR A 34 -6.94 -0.17 -0.29
N PRO A 35 -8.14 0.20 -0.75
CA PRO A 35 -9.12 0.89 0.12
C PRO A 35 -9.51 0.10 1.37
N LYS A 36 -9.30 -1.22 1.40
CA LYS A 36 -9.54 -2.11 2.55
C LYS A 36 -8.31 -2.24 3.47
N GLY A 37 -7.30 -1.40 3.28
CA GLY A 37 -6.02 -1.46 4.00
C GLY A 37 -4.94 -2.23 3.24
N LEU A 38 -3.94 -2.72 3.97
CA LEU A 38 -2.82 -3.47 3.41
C LEU A 38 -3.16 -4.96 3.33
N VAL A 39 -3.05 -5.52 2.15
CA VAL A 39 -3.53 -6.87 1.85
C VAL A 39 -2.38 -7.73 1.34
N SER A 40 -2.28 -8.96 1.84
CA SER A 40 -1.40 -10.00 1.31
C SER A 40 -2.20 -11.20 0.84
N LYS A 41 -2.01 -11.63 -0.41
CA LYS A 41 -2.65 -12.83 -0.97
C LYS A 41 -1.63 -13.96 -1.13
N VAL A 42 -1.75 -15.01 -0.33
CA VAL A 42 -0.87 -16.19 -0.37
C VAL A 42 -1.71 -17.46 -0.34
N GLY A 43 -1.57 -18.32 -1.35
CA GLY A 43 -2.23 -19.64 -1.37
C GLY A 43 -3.76 -19.59 -1.26
N GLY A 44 -4.41 -18.55 -1.80
CA GLY A 44 -5.86 -18.36 -1.72
C GLY A 44 -6.36 -17.68 -0.44
N LYS A 45 -5.52 -17.57 0.59
CA LYS A 45 -5.82 -16.81 1.81
C LYS A 45 -5.51 -15.33 1.64
N TRP A 46 -6.38 -14.49 2.19
CA TRP A 46 -6.22 -13.05 2.29
C TRP A 46 -5.88 -12.69 3.72
N ASP A 47 -4.69 -12.15 3.93
CA ASP A 47 -4.29 -11.52 5.18
C ASP A 47 -4.42 -10.01 5.03
N VAL A 48 -4.95 -9.33 6.05
CA VAL A 48 -5.28 -7.90 5.97
C VAL A 48 -4.80 -7.18 7.23
N VAL A 49 -4.15 -6.03 7.04
CA VAL A 49 -4.07 -4.97 8.05
C VAL A 49 -5.17 -3.97 7.71
N PRO A 50 -6.20 -3.83 8.56
CA PRO A 50 -7.38 -3.06 8.24
C PRO A 50 -7.09 -1.55 8.30
N PRO A 51 -7.85 -0.71 7.59
CA PRO A 51 -7.57 0.72 7.48
C PRO A 51 -7.59 1.45 8.82
N GLU A 52 -8.46 1.05 9.75
CA GLU A 52 -8.57 1.63 11.10
C GLU A 52 -7.32 1.42 11.98
N ALA A 53 -6.49 0.42 11.64
CA ALA A 53 -5.21 0.17 12.29
C ALA A 53 -4.07 0.96 11.63
N ILE A 54 -4.24 1.49 10.41
CA ILE A 54 -3.20 2.23 9.70
C ILE A 54 -3.16 3.66 10.21
N GLU A 55 -2.04 4.05 10.83
CA GLU A 55 -1.83 5.43 11.27
C GLU A 55 -1.29 6.29 10.14
N ALA A 56 -0.37 5.74 9.35
CA ALA A 56 0.27 6.48 8.27
C ALA A 56 0.92 5.58 7.22
N VAL A 57 1.15 6.15 6.05
CA VAL A 57 1.94 5.59 4.97
C VAL A 57 2.89 6.66 4.46
N GLY A 58 4.09 6.30 4.03
CA GLY A 58 4.93 7.24 3.30
C GLY A 58 6.38 6.83 3.16
N LEU A 59 7.19 7.79 2.70
CA LEU A 59 8.57 7.54 2.33
C LEU A 59 9.54 7.83 3.48
N VAL A 60 10.46 6.91 3.72
CA VAL A 60 11.61 7.09 4.58
C VAL A 60 12.88 7.08 3.76
N ARG A 61 13.70 8.13 3.91
CA ARG A 61 15.04 8.19 3.31
C ARG A 61 16.07 7.90 4.40
N HIS A 62 16.85 6.85 4.21
CA HIS A 62 17.94 6.49 5.13
C HIS A 62 19.22 7.27 4.80
N ARG A 63 20.11 7.40 5.79
CA ARG A 63 21.39 8.09 5.61
C ARG A 63 22.39 7.14 4.95
N GLY A 64 22.99 7.53 3.84
CA GLY A 64 24.03 6.77 3.14
C GLY A 64 23.95 6.95 1.63
N ALA A 65 25.11 7.06 0.98
CA ALA A 65 25.17 7.10 -0.48
C ALA A 65 24.67 5.77 -1.05
N GLY A 66 23.74 5.82 -2.01
CA GLY A 66 23.18 4.62 -2.66
C GLY A 66 22.15 3.84 -1.85
N VAL A 67 21.75 4.29 -0.65
CA VAL A 67 20.68 3.64 0.11
C VAL A 67 19.32 4.06 -0.45
N PRO A 68 18.48 3.13 -0.91
CA PRO A 68 17.20 3.49 -1.50
C PRO A 68 16.20 3.97 -0.46
N ALA A 69 15.29 4.84 -0.89
CA ALA A 69 14.15 5.21 -0.06
C ALA A 69 13.23 4.00 0.16
N GLU A 70 12.57 3.97 1.30
CA GLU A 70 11.64 2.91 1.66
C GLU A 70 10.24 3.47 1.76
N LEU A 71 9.29 2.77 1.16
CA LEU A 71 7.87 3.03 1.36
C LEU A 71 7.42 2.18 2.55
N LEU A 72 7.02 2.84 3.63
CA LEU A 72 6.62 2.22 4.90
C LEU A 72 5.15 2.48 5.20
N LEU A 73 4.58 1.58 6.00
CA LEU A 73 3.27 1.71 6.63
C LEU A 73 3.44 1.61 8.14
N TRP A 74 2.89 2.58 8.88
CA TRP A 74 2.81 2.60 10.33
C TRP A 74 1.42 2.18 10.77
N TYR A 75 1.35 1.28 11.75
CA TYR A 75 0.08 0.81 12.29
C TYR A 75 0.05 0.86 13.83
N ASP A 76 -1.15 1.11 14.37
CA ASP A 76 -1.42 1.17 15.79
C ASP A 76 -1.52 -0.24 16.38
N ARG A 77 -0.57 -0.57 17.25
CA ARG A 77 -0.49 -1.88 17.91
C ARG A 77 -1.61 -2.11 18.93
N SER A 78 -2.24 -1.06 19.44
CA SER A 78 -3.40 -1.18 20.33
C SER A 78 -4.65 -1.63 19.58
N ARG A 79 -4.77 -1.24 18.31
CA ARG A 79 -5.87 -1.63 17.40
C ARG A 79 -5.59 -2.95 16.68
N MET A 80 -4.32 -3.32 16.57
CA MET A 80 -3.90 -4.58 15.97
C MET A 80 -2.73 -5.19 16.76
N ALA A 81 -3.07 -6.00 17.75
CA ALA A 81 -2.08 -6.63 18.63
C ALA A 81 -1.18 -7.64 17.89
N GLU A 82 -1.71 -8.34 16.89
CA GLU A 82 -0.97 -9.30 16.08
C GLU A 82 -1.16 -9.07 14.58
N VAL A 83 -0.05 -8.87 13.88
CA VAL A 83 -0.03 -8.78 12.41
C VAL A 83 0.02 -10.18 11.80
N PRO A 84 -0.79 -10.47 10.75
CA PRO A 84 -0.77 -11.75 10.07
C PRO A 84 0.63 -12.16 9.64
N LYS A 85 0.96 -13.44 9.81
CA LYS A 85 2.31 -14.00 9.56
C LYS A 85 2.92 -13.63 8.21
N ASN A 86 2.12 -13.55 7.14
CA ASN A 86 2.61 -13.22 5.80
C ASN A 86 2.96 -11.72 5.62
N ILE A 87 2.39 -10.85 6.45
CA ILE A 87 2.68 -9.42 6.48
C ILE A 87 3.78 -9.13 7.50
N ARG A 88 3.75 -9.82 8.65
CA ARG A 88 4.74 -9.69 9.74
C ARG A 88 6.19 -9.91 9.28
N ARG A 89 6.42 -10.74 8.25
CA ARG A 89 7.77 -10.93 7.64
C ARG A 89 8.37 -9.65 7.03
N ARG A 90 7.54 -8.63 6.80
CA ARG A 90 7.94 -7.33 6.25
C ARG A 90 8.00 -6.26 7.32
N GLU A 91 7.74 -6.62 8.58
CA GLU A 91 7.86 -5.73 9.71
C GLU A 91 9.35 -5.41 9.93
N THR A 92 9.72 -4.13 9.84
CA THR A 92 11.10 -3.66 10.05
C THR A 92 11.36 -3.27 11.50
N ALA A 93 10.31 -2.85 12.20
CA ALA A 93 10.28 -2.53 13.62
C ALA A 93 8.84 -2.69 14.13
N PRO A 94 8.61 -2.86 15.44
CA PRO A 94 7.26 -2.95 15.99
C PRO A 94 6.36 -1.79 15.53
N GLY A 95 5.25 -2.10 14.85
CA GLY A 95 4.34 -1.08 14.31
C GLY A 95 4.72 -0.52 12.94
N GLN A 96 5.75 -1.08 12.27
CA GLN A 96 6.27 -0.58 10.98
C GLN A 96 6.43 -1.71 9.98
N ILE A 97 5.71 -1.62 8.86
CA ILE A 97 5.76 -2.59 7.77
C ILE A 97 6.40 -1.95 6.54
N ARG A 98 7.48 -2.55 6.03
CA ARG A 98 8.07 -2.14 4.75
C ARG A 98 7.25 -2.67 3.60
N LEU A 99 6.71 -1.74 2.82
CA LEU A 99 5.96 -2.06 1.62
C LEU A 99 6.91 -2.32 0.44
N ALA A 100 7.86 -1.42 0.20
CA ALA A 100 8.85 -1.60 -0.86
C ALA A 100 10.10 -0.73 -0.70
N HIS A 101 11.16 -1.11 -1.41
CA HIS A 101 12.28 -0.23 -1.72
C HIS A 101 11.96 0.55 -3.01
N VAL A 102 12.23 1.85 -2.99
CA VAL A 102 11.94 2.78 -4.08
C VAL A 102 13.22 3.09 -4.82
N MET A 103 13.35 2.54 -6.03
CA MET A 103 14.51 2.69 -6.92
C MET A 103 14.05 2.59 -8.36
N ASP A 104 14.80 3.24 -9.25
CA ASP A 104 14.61 3.11 -10.69
C ASP A 104 15.38 1.89 -11.24
N GLU A 105 15.08 0.71 -10.67
CA GLU A 105 15.72 -0.56 -11.00
C GLU A 105 14.68 -1.69 -11.17
N ARG A 106 15.04 -2.70 -11.97
CA ARG A 106 14.18 -3.87 -12.20
C ARG A 106 13.94 -4.60 -10.87
N ASN A 107 12.67 -4.91 -10.57
CA ASN A 107 12.17 -5.53 -9.32
C ASN A 107 11.96 -4.60 -8.12
N PHE A 108 12.24 -3.29 -8.24
CA PHE A 108 11.96 -2.30 -7.21
C PHE A 108 10.64 -1.57 -7.47
N PHE A 109 10.16 -0.83 -6.47
CA PHE A 109 9.00 0.03 -6.67
C PHE A 109 9.44 1.33 -7.35
N PRO A 110 8.92 1.65 -8.54
CA PRO A 110 9.42 2.77 -9.31
C PRO A 110 9.04 4.12 -8.64
N PRO A 111 9.97 5.11 -8.59
CA PRO A 111 9.73 6.39 -7.91
C PRO A 111 8.51 7.14 -8.43
N HIS A 112 8.23 7.09 -9.73
CA HIS A 112 7.09 7.80 -10.34
C HIS A 112 5.73 7.31 -9.81
N ARG A 113 5.63 6.04 -9.35
CA ARG A 113 4.39 5.48 -8.81
C ARG A 113 4.15 5.80 -7.34
N VAL A 114 5.10 6.44 -6.65
CA VAL A 114 4.88 6.87 -5.25
C VAL A 114 3.73 7.89 -5.17
N LYS A 115 3.59 8.74 -6.20
CA LYS A 115 2.48 9.69 -6.28
C LYS A 115 1.12 8.97 -6.24
N GLU A 116 0.99 7.86 -6.95
CA GLU A 116 -0.24 7.06 -6.97
C GLU A 116 -0.55 6.46 -5.58
N VAL A 117 0.48 6.02 -4.84
CA VAL A 117 0.30 5.53 -3.46
C VAL A 117 -0.19 6.65 -2.55
N ARG A 118 0.41 7.84 -2.65
CA ARG A 118 -0.03 9.01 -1.88
C ARG A 118 -1.48 9.37 -2.19
N GLU A 119 -1.85 9.41 -3.47
CA GLU A 119 -3.23 9.69 -3.90
C GLU A 119 -4.21 8.66 -3.35
N LEU A 120 -3.87 7.37 -3.39
CA LEU A 120 -4.71 6.31 -2.84
C LEU A 120 -4.88 6.45 -1.31
N VAL A 121 -3.81 6.75 -0.59
CA VAL A 121 -3.86 6.96 0.88
C VAL A 121 -4.78 8.13 1.23
N GLN A 122 -4.63 9.24 0.52
CA GLN A 122 -5.42 10.45 0.75
C GLN A 122 -6.88 10.28 0.34
N ALA A 123 -7.16 9.66 -0.82
CA ALA A 123 -8.51 9.47 -1.33
C ALA A 123 -9.36 8.52 -0.47
N HIS A 124 -8.73 7.52 0.16
CA HIS A 124 -9.42 6.49 0.94
C HIS A 124 -9.20 6.60 2.45
N GLY A 125 -8.53 7.66 2.92
CA GLY A 125 -8.31 7.89 4.35
C GLY A 125 -7.51 6.78 5.04
N LEU A 126 -6.52 6.19 4.37
CA LEU A 126 -5.68 5.10 4.90
C LEU A 126 -4.59 5.62 5.85
N GLY A 127 -4.99 6.45 6.82
CA GLY A 127 -4.09 7.19 7.68
C GLY A 127 -3.44 8.40 7.01
N GLU A 128 -2.44 8.96 7.66
CA GLU A 128 -1.72 10.14 7.19
C GLU A 128 -0.64 9.81 6.15
N TRP A 129 -0.36 10.74 5.24
CA TRP A 129 0.84 10.66 4.43
C TRP A 129 2.05 11.27 5.17
N ARG A 130 3.09 10.48 5.45
CA ARG A 130 4.27 10.93 6.22
C ARG A 130 5.58 10.69 5.47
N ASN A 131 6.31 11.76 5.16
CA ASN A 131 7.69 11.65 4.68
C ASN A 131 8.66 11.84 5.87
N ARG A 132 9.60 10.92 6.06
CA ARG A 132 10.73 11.09 6.99
C ARG A 132 12.04 11.16 6.23
N GLY A 133 12.82 12.19 6.53
CA GLY A 133 14.20 12.30 6.06
C GLY A 133 15.16 11.52 6.93
N ALA A 134 16.40 11.42 6.48
CA ALA A 134 17.53 10.99 7.30
C ALA A 134 17.83 12.09 8.34
N GLY A 135 17.04 12.14 9.42
CA GLY A 135 17.22 13.12 10.47
C GLY A 135 15.95 13.45 11.24
N SER A 136 15.73 12.70 12.33
CA SER A 136 15.24 13.22 13.61
C SER A 136 15.98 12.46 14.69
#